data_AF-A0A7S2DED9-F1
#
_entry.id   AF-A0A7S2DED9-F1
#
_cell.length_a   1.000
_cell.length_b   1.000
_cell.length_c   1.000
_cell.angle_alpha   90.00
_cell.angle_beta   90.00
_cell.angle_gamma   90.00
#
_symmetry.space_group_name_H-M   'P 1'
#
loop_
_entity.id
_entity.type
_entity.pdbx_description
1 polymer ?
#
loop_
_entity_poly.entity_id
_entity_poly.type
_entity_poly.pdbx_seq_one_letter_code
_entity_poly.pdbx_strand_id
1 'polypeptide(L)'
;TVYLYAVVGFQLFKDKHTEGKCSTLMNCAISYLDGGLTGDGIHQALDLRTPHSLFGTPMVEWFLQLFAMSFLTIFVQVLLAIFSGIIIDSFGELRDRHAEITSHLSEQNHLLSSEVYLRYVDFLVLLQVSERAGLSDLEEYLYTQVKSGSSAWLPYR
;
A
#
# COMPACT_ATOMS: atom_id res chain seq x y z
N THR A 1 -15.68 -15.09 -1.96
CA THR A 1 -17.04 -14.54 -2.17
C THR A 1 -17.66 -15.04 -3.45
N VAL A 2 -16.98 -14.92 -4.60
CA VAL A 2 -17.50 -15.33 -5.92
C VAL A 2 -17.98 -16.78 -5.99
N TYR A 3 -17.18 -17.74 -5.52
CA TYR A 3 -17.56 -19.16 -5.53
C TYR A 3 -18.85 -19.46 -4.73
N LEU A 4 -19.02 -18.80 -3.58
CA LEU A 4 -20.18 -18.97 -2.72
C LEU A 4 -21.45 -18.45 -3.42
N TYR A 5 -21.35 -17.28 -4.07
CA TYR A 5 -22.42 -16.74 -4.90
C TYR A 5 -22.71 -17.61 -6.14
N ALA A 6 -21.70 -18.21 -6.76
CA ALA A 6 -21.89 -19.12 -7.88
C ALA A 6 -22.66 -20.39 -7.46
N VAL A 7 -22.33 -20.98 -6.30
CA VAL A 7 -23.05 -22.15 -5.76
C VAL A 7 -24.51 -21.81 -5.41
N VAL A 8 -24.72 -20.69 -4.70
CA VAL A 8 -26.05 -20.23 -4.30
C VAL A 8 -26.90 -19.90 -5.53
N GLY A 9 -26.31 -19.19 -6.51
CA GLY A 9 -26.94 -18.87 -7.78
C GLY A 9 -27.33 -20.12 -8.58
N PHE A 10 -26.41 -21.08 -8.70
CA PHE A 10 -26.62 -22.33 -9.44
C PHE A 10 -27.77 -23.16 -8.88
N GLN A 11 -27.96 -23.19 -7.56
CA GLN A 11 -29.02 -23.97 -6.92
C GLN A 11 -30.38 -23.26 -6.90
N LEU A 12 -30.42 -21.95 -6.66
CA LEU A 12 -31.68 -21.20 -6.49
C LEU A 12 -32.25 -20.67 -7.81
N PHE A 13 -31.39 -20.32 -8.77
CA PHE A 13 -31.78 -19.59 -9.98
C PHE A 13 -31.43 -20.34 -11.28
N LYS A 14 -31.39 -21.67 -11.23
CA LYS A 14 -31.02 -22.53 -12.37
C LYS A 14 -31.79 -22.16 -13.66
N ASP A 15 -33.08 -21.89 -13.55
CA ASP A 15 -33.97 -21.60 -14.68
C ASP A 15 -33.84 -20.16 -15.24
N LYS A 16 -33.08 -19.30 -14.57
CA LYS A 16 -32.87 -17.89 -14.94
C LYS A 16 -31.47 -17.62 -15.50
N HIS A 17 -30.66 -18.66 -15.69
CA HIS A 17 -29.35 -18.51 -16.30
C HIS A 17 -29.45 -18.42 -17.81
N THR A 18 -28.65 -17.51 -18.39
CA THR A 18 -28.53 -17.38 -19.84
C THR A 18 -27.98 -18.68 -20.42
N GLU A 19 -28.59 -19.16 -21.51
CA GLU A 19 -28.20 -20.42 -22.15
C GLU A 19 -26.70 -20.46 -22.45
N GLY A 20 -26.03 -21.52 -21.97
CA GLY A 20 -24.60 -21.76 -22.21
C GLY A 20 -23.62 -21.14 -21.21
N LYS A 21 -23.98 -20.10 -20.44
CA LYS A 21 -23.06 -19.44 -19.48
C LYS A 21 -22.89 -20.20 -18.16
N CYS A 22 -23.93 -20.87 -17.68
CA CYS A 22 -23.88 -21.69 -16.45
C CYS A 22 -24.23 -23.17 -16.70
N SER A 23 -23.64 -23.77 -17.76
CA SER A 23 -23.75 -25.21 -18.03
C SER A 23 -23.04 -26.08 -17.00
N THR A 24 -21.95 -25.57 -16.41
CA THR A 24 -21.21 -26.19 -15.31
C THR A 24 -21.00 -25.18 -14.19
N LEU A 25 -20.83 -25.67 -12.96
CA LEU A 25 -20.56 -24.81 -11.79
C LEU A 25 -19.31 -23.95 -12.00
N MET A 26 -18.27 -24.53 -12.63
CA MET A 26 -17.03 -23.82 -12.95
C MET A 26 -17.26 -22.68 -13.96
N ASN A 27 -18.00 -22.94 -15.05
CA ASN A 27 -18.33 -21.89 -16.03
C ASN A 27 -19.14 -20.76 -15.40
N CYS A 28 -20.02 -21.10 -14.45
CA CYS A 28 -20.81 -20.12 -13.72
C CYS A 28 -19.94 -19.23 -12.83
N ALA A 29 -18.99 -19.83 -12.10
CA ALA A 29 -18.04 -19.10 -11.28
C ALA A 29 -17.14 -18.16 -12.11
N ILE A 30 -16.68 -18.60 -13.28
CA ILE A 30 -15.89 -17.78 -14.20
C ILE A 30 -16.72 -16.62 -14.75
N SER A 31 -17.97 -16.89 -15.16
CA SER A 31 -18.86 -15.84 -15.69
C SER A 31 -19.19 -14.77 -14.63
N TYR A 32 -19.39 -15.18 -13.37
CA TYR A 32 -19.63 -14.24 -12.26
C TYR A 32 -18.37 -13.42 -11.92
N LEU A 33 -17.18 -14.03 -12.04
CA LEU A 33 -15.92 -13.34 -11.84
C LEU A 33 -15.71 -12.28 -12.94
N ASP A 34 -15.92 -12.66 -14.19
CA ASP A 34 -15.77 -11.78 -15.36
C ASP A 34 -16.73 -10.57 -15.30
N GLY A 35 -18.00 -10.83 -15.01
CA GLY A 35 -18.99 -9.77 -14.84
C GLY A 35 -18.73 -8.89 -13.61
N GLY A 36 -18.25 -9.47 -12.50
CA GLY A 36 -17.81 -8.71 -11.32
C GLY A 36 -16.64 -7.76 -11.64
N LEU A 37 -15.64 -8.23 -12.39
CA LEU A 37 -14.48 -7.43 -12.80
C LEU A 37 -14.83 -6.32 -13.80
N THR A 38 -15.78 -6.59 -14.70
CA THR A 38 -16.28 -5.62 -15.69
C THR A 38 -17.15 -4.53 -15.03
N GLY A 39 -17.58 -4.75 -13.77
CA GLY A 39 -18.47 -3.85 -13.03
C GLY A 39 -19.96 -4.02 -13.36
N ASP A 40 -20.28 -4.93 -14.29
CA ASP A 40 -21.65 -5.29 -14.67
C ASP A 40 -22.27 -6.32 -13.70
N GLY A 41 -21.49 -6.85 -12.75
CA GLY A 41 -21.96 -7.81 -11.76
C GLY A 41 -22.33 -9.15 -12.40
N ILE A 42 -23.46 -9.75 -11.99
CA ILE A 42 -23.90 -11.05 -12.52
C ILE A 42 -24.92 -10.92 -13.67
N HIS A 43 -25.18 -9.71 -14.17
CA HIS A 43 -26.21 -9.44 -15.19
C HIS A 43 -25.93 -10.11 -16.54
N GLN A 44 -24.69 -10.48 -16.84
CA GLN A 44 -24.38 -11.27 -18.05
C GLN A 44 -24.65 -12.78 -17.91
N ALA A 45 -24.68 -13.27 -16.67
CA ALA A 45 -24.83 -14.71 -16.39
C ALA A 45 -26.29 -15.08 -16.09
N LEU A 46 -27.09 -14.13 -15.59
CA LEU A 46 -28.53 -14.30 -15.38
C LEU A 46 -29.31 -13.41 -16.33
N ASP A 47 -30.45 -13.91 -16.84
CA ASP A 47 -31.41 -13.11 -17.58
C ASP A 47 -32.20 -12.22 -16.61
N LEU A 48 -31.62 -11.06 -16.27
CA LEU A 48 -32.26 -10.03 -15.47
C LEU A 48 -33.20 -9.20 -16.34
N ARG A 49 -34.51 -9.44 -16.18
CA ARG A 49 -35.52 -8.48 -16.64
C ARG A 49 -35.63 -7.38 -15.60
N THR A 50 -35.33 -6.14 -16.02
CA THR A 50 -35.60 -4.98 -15.18
C THR A 50 -37.11 -4.89 -14.94
N PRO A 51 -37.55 -4.87 -13.66
CA PRO A 51 -38.97 -4.82 -13.35
C PRO A 51 -39.56 -3.51 -13.87
N HIS A 52 -40.35 -3.57 -14.95
CA HIS A 52 -40.94 -2.38 -15.58
C HIS A 52 -42.02 -1.70 -14.70
N SER A 53 -42.50 -2.39 -13.64
CA SER A 53 -43.47 -1.84 -12.69
C SER A 53 -43.31 -2.44 -11.28
N LEU A 54 -43.56 -1.61 -10.24
CA LEU A 54 -43.51 -1.98 -8.82
C LEU A 54 -44.63 -2.94 -8.36
N PHE A 55 -45.76 -2.98 -9.09
CA PHE A 55 -46.97 -3.71 -8.66
C PHE A 55 -47.29 -4.96 -9.49
N GLY A 56 -46.54 -5.23 -10.57
CA GLY A 56 -46.80 -6.35 -11.49
C GLY A 56 -45.68 -7.38 -11.59
N THR A 57 -44.58 -7.21 -10.85
CA THR A 57 -43.39 -8.05 -10.96
C THR A 57 -43.38 -9.18 -9.95
N PRO A 58 -43.11 -10.43 -10.37
CA PRO A 58 -43.08 -11.56 -9.47
C PRO A 58 -41.96 -11.38 -8.43
N MET A 59 -42.23 -11.77 -7.18
CA MET A 59 -41.28 -11.66 -6.06
C MET A 59 -39.88 -12.23 -6.40
N VAL A 60 -39.83 -13.28 -7.23
CA VAL A 60 -38.60 -13.91 -7.69
C VAL A 60 -37.68 -12.93 -8.44
N GLU A 61 -38.23 -12.02 -9.25
CA GLU A 61 -37.41 -11.02 -9.98
C GLU A 61 -36.81 -9.99 -9.02
N TRP A 62 -37.55 -9.59 -7.98
CA TRP A 62 -37.02 -8.73 -6.92
C TRP A 62 -35.89 -9.39 -6.13
N PHE A 63 -36.06 -10.67 -5.75
CA PHE A 63 -35.01 -11.42 -5.08
C PHE A 63 -33.75 -11.58 -5.94
N LEU A 64 -33.93 -11.79 -7.24
CA LEU A 64 -32.84 -11.96 -8.19
C LEU A 64 -32.08 -10.64 -8.41
N GLN A 65 -32.78 -9.51 -8.48
CA GLN A 65 -32.16 -8.17 -8.52
C GLN A 65 -31.38 -7.87 -7.24
N LEU A 66 -31.96 -8.13 -6.07
CA LEU A 66 -31.27 -7.94 -4.79
C LEU A 66 -30.03 -8.83 -4.66
N PHE A 67 -30.12 -10.07 -5.14
CA PHE A 67 -28.99 -10.99 -5.20
C PHE A 67 -27.86 -10.44 -6.08
N ALA A 68 -28.18 -9.95 -7.29
CA ALA A 68 -27.20 -9.34 -8.19
C ALA A 68 -26.54 -8.08 -7.62
N MET A 69 -27.34 -7.20 -7.01
CA MET A 69 -26.82 -5.98 -6.36
C MET A 69 -25.94 -6.32 -5.16
N SER A 70 -26.37 -7.25 -4.31
CA SER A 70 -25.60 -7.69 -3.13
C SER A 70 -24.25 -8.30 -3.50
N PHE A 71 -24.20 -9.08 -4.59
CA PHE A 71 -22.96 -9.60 -5.13
C PHE A 71 -22.00 -8.48 -5.52
N LEU A 72 -22.46 -7.52 -6.32
CA LEU A 72 -21.62 -6.43 -6.82
C LEU A 72 -21.08 -5.59 -5.66
N THR A 73 -21.94 -5.23 -4.69
CA THR A 73 -21.52 -4.45 -3.53
C THR A 73 -20.48 -5.19 -2.70
N ILE A 74 -20.69 -6.48 -2.39
CA ILE A 74 -19.72 -7.26 -1.61
C ILE A 74 -18.41 -7.48 -2.38
N PHE A 75 -18.49 -7.75 -3.68
CA PHE A 75 -17.33 -7.96 -4.52
C PHE A 75 -16.44 -6.71 -4.58
N VAL A 76 -17.05 -5.54 -4.85
CA VAL A 76 -16.34 -4.26 -4.88
C VAL A 76 -15.80 -3.90 -3.50
N GLN A 77 -16.57 -4.11 -2.43
CA GLN A 77 -16.12 -3.84 -1.07
C GLN A 77 -14.87 -4.65 -0.70
N VAL A 78 -14.83 -5.93 -1.07
CA VAL A 78 -13.66 -6.79 -0.83
C VAL A 78 -12.45 -6.33 -1.63
N LEU A 79 -12.63 -5.99 -2.92
CA LEU A 79 -11.55 -5.45 -3.75
C LEU A 79 -10.98 -4.16 -3.15
N LEU A 80 -11.84 -3.20 -2.80
CA LEU A 80 -11.43 -1.94 -2.19
C LEU A 80 -10.75 -2.14 -0.84
N ALA A 81 -11.19 -3.10 -0.03
CA ALA A 81 -10.55 -3.43 1.23
C ALA A 81 -9.13 -4.00 1.03
N ILE A 82 -8.93 -4.83 0.01
CA ILE A 82 -7.60 -5.38 -0.32
C ILE A 82 -6.67 -4.26 -0.80
N PHE A 83 -7.10 -3.45 -1.77
CA PHE A 83 -6.28 -2.35 -2.28
C PHE A 83 -5.93 -1.34 -1.21
N SER A 84 -6.91 -0.93 -0.40
CA SER A 84 -6.65 0.01 0.70
C SER A 84 -5.74 -0.60 1.77
N GLY A 85 -5.89 -1.90 2.08
CA GLY A 85 -4.99 -2.63 2.97
C GLY A 85 -3.54 -2.59 2.51
N ILE A 86 -3.27 -2.93 1.25
CA ILE A 86 -1.90 -2.92 0.67
C ILE A 86 -1.31 -1.51 0.69
N ILE A 87 -2.10 -0.50 0.33
CA ILE A 87 -1.66 0.90 0.30
C ILE A 87 -1.31 1.37 1.72
N ILE A 88 -2.17 1.09 2.71
CA ILE A 88 -1.94 1.48 4.10
C ILE A 88 -0.71 0.79 4.67
N ASP A 89 -0.51 -0.49 4.37
CA ASP A 89 0.66 -1.25 4.81
C ASP A 89 1.96 -0.66 4.26
N SER A 90 2.00 -0.35 2.96
CA SER A 90 3.17 0.25 2.30
C SER A 90 3.50 1.64 2.85
N PHE A 91 2.49 2.49 3.08
CA PHE A 91 2.70 3.80 3.70
C PHE A 91 3.04 3.70 5.20
N GLY A 92 2.52 2.67 5.89
CA GLY A 92 2.88 2.32 7.25
C GLY A 92 4.37 2.02 7.37
N GLU A 93 4.89 1.12 6.53
CA GLU A 93 6.30 0.77 6.50
C GLU A 93 7.18 2.00 6.19
N LEU A 94 6.78 2.83 5.22
CA LEU A 94 7.52 4.04 4.87
C LEU A 94 7.62 5.00 6.06
N ARG A 95 6.52 5.20 6.79
CA ARG A 95 6.49 6.05 7.98
C ARG A 95 7.38 5.50 9.07
N ASP A 96 7.31 4.20 9.31
CA ASP A 96 8.06 3.55 10.39
C ASP A 96 9.57 3.60 10.11
N ARG A 97 10.00 3.41 8.85
CA ARG A 97 11.39 3.65 8.42
C ARG A 97 11.85 5.10 8.65
N HIS A 98 11.00 6.07 8.33
CA HIS A 98 11.31 7.48 8.58
C HIS A 98 11.45 7.80 10.07
N ALA A 99 10.57 7.23 10.90
CA ALA A 99 10.62 7.39 12.35
C ALA A 99 11.89 6.78 12.95
N GLU A 100 12.27 5.57 12.52
CA GLU A 100 13.49 4.88 12.94
C GLU A 100 14.75 5.68 12.59
N ILE A 101 14.88 6.17 11.36
CA ILE A 101 16.03 7.01 10.95
C ILE A 101 16.10 8.25 11.85
N THR A 102 14.96 8.89 12.11
CA THR A 102 14.91 10.11 12.93
C THR A 102 15.29 9.83 14.39
N SER A 103 14.81 8.72 14.97
CA SER A 103 15.14 8.33 16.34
C SER A 103 16.62 8.00 16.48
N HIS A 104 17.19 7.22 15.55
CA HIS A 104 18.62 6.92 15.52
C HIS A 104 19.49 8.17 15.39
N LEU A 105 19.09 9.13 14.55
CA LEU A 105 19.79 10.41 14.47
C LEU A 105 19.75 11.19 15.79
N SER A 106 18.61 11.15 16.51
CA SER A 106 18.44 11.91 17.75
C SER A 106 19.13 11.30 18.97
N GLU A 107 19.15 9.97 19.08
CA GLU A 107 19.68 9.27 20.27
C GLU A 107 21.19 9.02 20.21
N GLN A 108 21.77 8.82 19.01
CA GLN A 108 23.18 8.40 18.88
C GLN A 108 24.16 9.53 18.54
N ASN A 109 23.71 10.67 18.01
CA ASN A 109 24.61 11.68 17.47
C ASN A 109 24.55 13.03 18.20
N HIS A 110 25.27 13.12 19.33
CA HIS A 110 25.65 14.38 19.97
C HIS A 110 26.31 15.40 19.01
N LEU A 111 26.93 14.92 17.92
CA LEU A 111 27.54 15.72 16.85
C LEU A 111 26.56 16.57 16.03
N LEU A 112 25.27 16.20 15.98
CA LEU A 112 24.23 16.89 15.21
C LEU A 112 23.42 17.90 16.03
N SER A 113 23.73 18.08 17.32
CA SER A 113 23.24 19.25 18.03
C SER A 113 23.77 20.50 17.32
N SER A 114 22.88 21.45 16.99
CA SER A 114 23.18 22.60 16.14
C SER A 114 24.44 23.37 16.60
N GLU A 115 24.67 23.44 17.92
CA GLU A 115 25.84 24.10 18.50
C GLU A 115 27.16 23.33 18.30
N VAL A 116 27.15 22.00 18.35
CA VAL A 116 28.36 21.18 18.21
C VAL A 116 28.77 21.09 16.74
N TYR A 117 27.79 20.93 15.84
CA TYR A 117 28.04 20.86 14.40
C TYR A 117 28.79 22.10 13.88
N LEU A 118 28.31 23.29 14.22
CA LEU A 118 28.95 24.54 13.80
C LEU A 118 30.38 24.66 14.32
N ARG A 119 30.66 24.21 15.55
CA ARG A 119 32.02 24.20 16.11
C ARG A 119 32.97 23.28 15.34
N TYR A 120 32.52 22.11 14.91
CA TYR A 120 33.34 21.20 14.10
C TYR A 120 33.60 21.79 12.71
N VAL A 121 32.59 22.41 12.08
CA VAL A 121 32.77 23.07 10.78
C VAL A 121 33.73 24.24 10.89
N ASP A 122 33.56 25.12 11.87
CA ASP A 122 34.46 26.26 12.11
C ASP A 122 35.90 25.79 12.38
N PHE A 123 36.07 24.73 13.17
CA PHE A 123 37.38 24.14 13.44
C PHE A 123 38.04 23.59 12.16
N LEU A 124 37.28 22.89 11.30
CA LEU A 124 37.80 22.39 10.02
C LEU A 124 38.15 23.53 9.06
N VAL A 125 37.35 24.60 9.03
CA VAL A 125 37.66 25.81 8.24
C VAL A 125 38.92 26.48 8.78
N LEU A 126 39.07 26.60 10.10
CA LEU A 126 40.26 27.16 10.75
C LEU A 126 41.51 26.34 10.41
N LEU A 127 41.42 25.01 10.42
CA LEU A 127 42.52 24.12 9.99
C LEU A 127 42.92 24.29 8.52
N GLN A 128 42.00 24.70 7.64
CA GLN A 128 42.33 24.95 6.22
C GLN A 128 42.88 26.35 5.97
N VAL A 129 42.45 27.34 6.75
CA VAL A 129 42.85 28.74 6.59
C VAL A 129 44.16 29.06 7.34
N SER A 130 44.45 28.34 8.44
CA SER A 130 45.63 28.59 9.26
C SER A 130 46.93 28.14 8.58
N GLU A 131 47.98 28.94 8.74
CA GLU A 131 49.31 28.70 8.17
C GLU A 131 50.05 27.65 9.00
N ARG A 132 50.71 26.68 8.34
CA ARG A 132 51.30 25.47 8.98
C ARG A 132 52.23 25.75 10.17
N ALA A 133 52.88 26.91 10.20
CA ALA A 133 53.80 27.30 11.26
C ALA A 133 53.12 27.77 12.56
N GLY A 134 51.81 28.03 12.52
CA GLY A 134 51.02 28.48 13.67
C GLY A 134 50.14 27.41 14.31
N LEU A 135 50.17 26.16 13.80
CA LEU A 135 49.35 25.07 14.33
C LEU A 135 50.02 24.41 15.53
N SER A 136 49.20 24.02 16.50
CA SER A 136 49.59 23.12 17.58
C SER A 136 49.89 21.71 17.06
N ASP A 137 50.72 20.94 17.75
CA ASP A 137 51.04 19.53 17.43
C ASP A 137 49.78 18.66 17.25
N LEU A 138 48.71 18.95 18.01
CA LEU A 138 47.41 18.28 17.89
C LEU A 138 46.66 18.67 16.62
N GLU A 139 46.74 19.94 16.22
CA GLU A 139 46.10 20.46 15.01
C GLU A 139 46.82 19.93 13.76
N GLU A 140 48.14 19.78 13.81
CA GLU A 140 48.92 19.15 12.75
C GLU A 140 48.58 17.66 12.59
N TYR A 141 48.41 16.93 13.71
CA TYR A 141 47.93 15.54 13.68
C TYR A 141 46.54 15.43 13.04
N LEU A 142 45.60 16.31 13.42
CA LEU A 142 44.26 16.33 12.85
C LEU A 142 44.28 16.71 11.36
N TYR A 143 45.09 17.70 10.97
CA TYR A 143 45.26 18.10 9.58
C TYR A 143 45.73 16.93 8.69
N THR A 144 46.72 16.16 9.16
CA THR A 144 47.22 14.99 8.41
C THR A 144 46.18 13.88 8.31
N GLN A 145 45.43 13.60 9.38
CA GLN A 145 44.34 12.62 9.37
C GLN A 145 43.20 13.02 8.43
N VAL A 146 42.75 14.28 8.47
CA VAL A 146 41.71 14.82 7.57
C VAL A 146 42.17 14.75 6.12
N LYS A 147 43.42 15.13 5.82
CA LYS A 147 43.99 15.05 4.46
C LYS A 147 44.12 13.61 3.95
N SER A 148 44.31 12.65 4.85
CA SER A 148 44.34 11.22 4.53
C SER A 148 42.93 10.60 4.34
N GLY A 149 41.86 11.37 4.57
CA GLY A 149 40.48 10.87 4.52
C GLY A 149 40.09 9.96 5.69
N SER A 150 40.91 9.93 6.74
CA SER A 150 40.70 9.08 7.91
C SER A 150 39.73 9.75 8.90
N SER A 151 38.69 9.02 9.30
CA SER A 151 37.71 9.45 10.33
C SER A 151 38.07 8.97 11.74
N ALA A 152 39.29 8.44 11.94
CA ALA A 152 39.71 7.82 13.21
C ALA A 152 39.83 8.80 14.39
N TRP A 153 39.86 10.11 14.12
CA TRP A 153 39.96 11.16 15.13
C TRP A 153 38.60 11.56 15.74
N LEU A 154 37.49 11.07 15.20
CA LEU A 154 36.17 11.33 15.75
C LEU A 154 35.95 10.47 17.02
N PRO A 155 35.42 11.06 18.11
CA PRO A 155 35.35 10.41 19.42
C PRO A 155 34.34 9.24 19.48
N TYR A 156 33.39 9.17 18.55
CA TYR A 156 32.40 8.09 18.48
C TYR A 156 32.24 7.62 17.03
N ARG A 157 32.36 6.30 16.82
CA ARG A 157 32.01 5.60 15.59
C ARG A 157 30.74 4.79 15.81
#